data_AF-A0A8H7GTM1-F1
#
_entry.id   AF-A0A8H7GTM1-F1
#
_cell.length_a   1.000
_cell.length_b   1.000
_cell.length_c   1.000
_cell.angle_alpha   90.00
_cell.angle_beta   90.00
_cell.angle_gamma   90.00
#
_symmetry.space_group_name_H-M   'P 1'
#
loop_
_entity.id
_entity.type
_entity.pdbx_description
1 polymer ?
#
loop_
_entity_poly.entity_id
_entity_poly.type
_entity_poly.pdbx_seq_one_letter_code
_entity_poly.pdbx_strand_id
1 'polypeptide(L)'
;MTSFVKERSFDSEAFAKVQPKIDRDIQDVAECVHKKAPDDTLLLSQLEFVKSTSQDYLHAVEYLRYYTSYNNSQQLARSVIKLNVFLSTLQDSFGIPKRDIIDYDDFIAKNIDLLELWASMFLQLKELPPGMDGFFDFQYARARQRLQWLACHGKDHGSWNAATISTAADRVYLYYKSIVENGQSLKRKFKGSLRGKKENRARNNRNPWQISRLCYLKR
;
A
#
# COMPACT_ATOMS: atom_id res chain seq x y z
N MET A 1 -1.88 -17.46 -9.00
CA MET A 1 -2.79 -16.64 -8.16
C MET A 1 -3.38 -15.42 -8.89
N THR A 2 -2.89 -15.01 -10.06
CA THR A 2 -3.35 -13.78 -10.74
C THR A 2 -4.75 -13.86 -11.37
N SER A 3 -5.34 -15.04 -11.51
CA SER A 3 -6.64 -15.20 -12.18
C SER A 3 -7.82 -14.50 -11.49
N PHE A 4 -7.71 -14.23 -10.18
CA PHE A 4 -8.80 -13.61 -9.39
C PHE A 4 -8.72 -12.09 -9.36
N VAL A 5 -7.64 -11.51 -9.88
CA VAL A 5 -7.42 -10.07 -9.91
C VAL A 5 -7.33 -9.64 -11.36
N LYS A 6 -8.30 -8.86 -11.82
CA LYS A 6 -8.30 -8.28 -13.15
C LYS A 6 -8.27 -6.76 -13.01
N GLU A 7 -7.17 -6.15 -13.44
CA GLU A 7 -6.91 -4.73 -13.24
C GLU A 7 -7.07 -4.38 -11.75
N ARG A 8 -8.08 -3.60 -11.37
CA ARG A 8 -8.37 -3.21 -9.98
C ARG A 8 -9.56 -3.96 -9.35
N SER A 9 -10.09 -4.95 -10.05
CA SER A 9 -11.15 -5.82 -9.55
C SER A 9 -10.54 -7.06 -8.89
N PHE A 10 -11.12 -7.45 -7.76
CA PHE A 10 -10.80 -8.69 -7.07
C PHE A 10 -12.08 -9.49 -6.92
N ASP A 11 -12.13 -10.67 -7.53
CA ASP A 11 -13.23 -11.62 -7.39
C ASP A 11 -13.04 -12.42 -6.09
N SER A 12 -13.47 -11.80 -4.99
CA SER A 12 -13.36 -12.38 -3.66
C SER A 12 -14.15 -13.67 -3.50
N GLU A 13 -15.26 -13.83 -4.23
CA GLU A 13 -16.09 -15.03 -4.15
C GLU A 13 -15.44 -16.22 -4.86
N ALA A 14 -14.90 -16.01 -6.07
CA ALA A 14 -14.16 -17.03 -6.78
C ALA A 14 -12.90 -17.45 -6.01
N PHE A 15 -12.19 -16.48 -5.41
CA PHE A 15 -11.04 -16.77 -4.56
C PHE A 15 -11.42 -17.62 -3.34
N ALA A 16 -12.49 -17.23 -2.62
CA ALA A 16 -12.96 -17.97 -1.44
C ALA A 16 -13.28 -19.44 -1.74
N LYS A 17 -13.82 -19.74 -2.93
CA LYS A 17 -14.13 -21.11 -3.36
C LYS A 17 -12.89 -21.98 -3.54
N VAL A 18 -11.76 -21.40 -3.93
CA VAL A 18 -10.51 -22.14 -4.18
C VAL A 18 -9.53 -22.10 -3.00
N GLN A 19 -9.74 -21.21 -2.03
CA GLN A 19 -8.83 -21.01 -0.90
C GLN A 19 -8.46 -22.31 -0.15
N PRO A 20 -9.40 -23.23 0.18
CA PRO A 20 -9.04 -24.46 0.89
C PRO A 20 -8.07 -25.36 0.09
N LYS A 21 -8.14 -25.30 -1.25
CA LYS A 21 -7.20 -26.02 -2.11
C LYS A 21 -5.84 -25.33 -2.10
N ILE A 22 -5.80 -24.00 -2.21
CA ILE A 22 -4.56 -23.21 -2.14
C ILE A 22 -3.81 -23.48 -0.83
N ASP A 23 -4.52 -23.49 0.31
CA ASP A 23 -3.91 -23.75 1.62
C ASP A 23 -3.31 -25.14 1.72
N ARG A 24 -4.00 -26.16 1.17
CA ARG A 24 -3.46 -27.53 1.08
C ARG A 24 -2.21 -27.57 0.22
N ASP A 25 -2.26 -26.99 -0.98
CA ASP A 25 -1.12 -26.99 -1.91
C ASP A 25 0.10 -26.28 -1.28
N ILE A 26 -0.11 -25.17 -0.56
CA ILE A 26 0.95 -24.46 0.19
C ILE A 26 1.51 -25.32 1.32
N GLN A 27 0.66 -26.05 2.04
CA GLN A 27 1.09 -26.95 3.13
C GLN A 27 1.93 -28.12 2.59
N ASP A 28 1.49 -28.76 1.51
CA ASP A 28 2.23 -29.86 0.87
C ASP A 28 3.62 -29.40 0.38
N VAL A 29 3.68 -28.21 -0.24
CA VAL A 29 4.95 -27.58 -0.64
C VAL A 29 5.81 -27.27 0.58
N ALA A 30 5.21 -26.74 1.66
CA ALA A 30 5.93 -26.45 2.88
C ALA A 30 6.59 -27.71 3.45
N GLU A 31 5.86 -28.81 3.57
CA GLU A 31 6.39 -30.07 4.06
C GLU A 31 7.53 -30.60 3.17
N CYS A 32 7.39 -30.48 1.86
CA CYS A 32 8.44 -30.85 0.91
C CYS A 32 9.71 -30.01 1.09
N VAL A 33 9.59 -28.69 1.22
CA VAL A 33 10.72 -27.76 1.42
C VAL A 33 11.43 -28.06 2.75
N HIS A 34 10.70 -28.16 3.86
CA HIS A 34 11.31 -28.45 5.17
C HIS A 34 11.98 -29.83 5.21
N LYS A 35 11.48 -30.81 4.45
CA LYS A 35 12.08 -32.15 4.39
C LYS A 35 13.31 -32.22 3.50
N LYS A 36 13.28 -31.58 2.33
CA LYS A 36 14.31 -31.76 1.29
C LYS A 36 15.36 -30.66 1.27
N ALA A 37 15.01 -29.46 1.72
CA ALA A 37 15.88 -28.29 1.65
C ALA A 37 15.68 -27.39 2.89
N PRO A 38 15.88 -27.92 4.12
CA PRO A 38 15.63 -27.18 5.36
C PRO A 38 16.50 -25.93 5.54
N ASP A 39 17.67 -25.88 4.89
CA ASP A 39 18.63 -24.78 4.99
C ASP A 39 18.63 -23.86 3.76
N ASP A 40 17.81 -24.15 2.75
CA ASP A 40 17.72 -23.32 1.54
C ASP A 40 16.91 -22.05 1.84
N THR A 41 17.64 -21.01 2.25
CA THR A 41 17.07 -19.70 2.59
C THR A 41 16.25 -19.07 1.45
N LEU A 42 16.57 -19.36 0.19
CA LEU A 42 15.82 -18.83 -0.95
C LEU A 42 14.45 -19.50 -1.03
N LEU A 43 14.40 -20.83 -1.01
CA LEU A 43 13.14 -21.58 -1.03
C LEU A 43 12.26 -21.27 0.18
N LEU A 44 12.86 -21.14 1.37
CA LEU A 44 12.14 -20.75 2.58
C LEU A 44 11.53 -19.34 2.45
N SER A 45 12.28 -18.38 1.91
CA SER A 45 11.78 -17.01 1.71
C SER A 45 10.63 -16.94 0.70
N GLN A 46 10.70 -17.74 -0.38
CA GLN A 46 9.60 -17.85 -1.34
C GLN A 46 8.35 -18.46 -0.70
N LEU A 47 8.51 -19.53 0.08
CA LEU A 47 7.42 -20.17 0.79
C LEU A 47 6.75 -19.22 1.78
N GLU A 48 7.54 -18.45 2.53
CA GLU A 48 7.05 -17.43 3.44
C GLU A 48 6.27 -16.33 2.69
N PHE A 49 6.82 -15.86 1.56
CA PHE A 49 6.15 -14.88 0.71
C PHE A 49 4.79 -15.39 0.20
N VAL A 50 4.72 -16.63 -0.29
CA VAL A 50 3.47 -17.24 -0.78
C VAL A 50 2.46 -17.41 0.35
N LYS A 51 2.89 -17.88 1.53
CA LYS A 51 2.03 -18.00 2.73
C LYS A 51 1.45 -16.65 3.15
N SER A 52 2.30 -15.64 3.30
CA SER A 52 1.88 -14.29 3.67
C SER A 52 0.92 -13.71 2.64
N THR A 53 1.22 -13.89 1.35
CA THR A 53 0.35 -13.42 0.27
C THR A 53 -1.03 -14.09 0.33
N SER A 54 -1.10 -15.42 0.49
CA SER A 54 -2.37 -16.15 0.60
C SER A 54 -3.22 -15.66 1.78
N GLN A 55 -2.60 -15.46 2.94
CA GLN A 55 -3.27 -14.88 4.11
C GLN A 55 -3.81 -13.46 3.84
N ASP A 56 -3.10 -12.65 3.06
CA ASP A 56 -3.59 -11.32 2.70
C ASP A 56 -4.82 -11.34 1.82
N TYR A 57 -4.88 -12.27 0.86
CA TYR A 57 -6.07 -12.47 0.05
C TYR A 57 -7.24 -12.94 0.91
N LEU A 58 -7.00 -13.87 1.86
CA LEU A 58 -8.02 -14.34 2.78
C LEU A 58 -8.59 -13.20 3.63
N HIS A 59 -7.72 -12.41 4.27
CA HIS A 59 -8.15 -11.24 5.04
C HIS A 59 -8.92 -10.24 4.16
N ALA A 60 -8.48 -10.03 2.91
CA ALA A 60 -9.19 -9.17 1.97
C ALA A 60 -10.61 -9.69 1.66
N VAL A 61 -10.79 -11.00 1.47
CA VAL A 61 -12.12 -11.62 1.31
C VAL A 61 -12.99 -11.32 2.54
N GLU A 62 -12.47 -11.56 3.74
CA GLU A 62 -13.20 -11.33 4.98
C GLU A 62 -13.63 -9.87 5.14
N TYR A 63 -12.71 -8.93 4.91
CA TYR A 63 -13.00 -7.51 5.02
C TYR A 63 -13.99 -7.04 3.94
N LEU A 64 -13.86 -7.52 2.71
CA LEU A 64 -14.81 -7.17 1.64
C LEU A 64 -16.21 -7.74 1.90
N ARG A 65 -16.31 -8.90 2.56
CA ARG A 65 -17.58 -9.48 3.03
C ARG A 65 -18.16 -8.74 4.22
N TYR A 66 -17.30 -8.20 5.10
CA TYR A 66 -17.74 -7.42 6.25
C TYR A 66 -18.25 -6.03 5.85
N TYR A 67 -17.55 -5.34 4.96
CA TYR A 67 -17.90 -3.99 4.50
C TYR A 67 -18.80 -4.02 3.26
N THR A 68 -20.07 -4.39 3.42
CA THR A 68 -21.03 -4.50 2.31
C THR A 68 -21.83 -3.22 2.04
N SER A 69 -21.84 -2.26 2.96
CA SER A 69 -22.65 -1.04 2.83
C SER A 69 -22.14 -0.12 1.74
N TYR A 70 -23.07 0.63 1.13
CA TYR A 70 -22.79 1.65 0.13
C TYR A 70 -22.40 3.00 0.72
N ASN A 71 -22.15 3.11 2.03
CA ASN A 71 -21.69 4.37 2.61
C ASN A 71 -20.25 4.71 2.17
N ASN A 72 -19.93 6.00 2.13
CA ASN A 72 -18.66 6.49 1.57
C ASN A 72 -17.43 5.98 2.34
N SER A 73 -17.50 5.82 3.67
CA SER A 73 -16.36 5.32 4.47
C SER A 73 -16.03 3.87 4.13
N GLN A 74 -17.04 3.00 4.03
CA GLN A 74 -16.86 1.62 3.61
C GLN A 74 -16.39 1.51 2.16
N GLN A 75 -16.93 2.32 1.24
CA GLN A 75 -16.46 2.32 -0.15
C GLN A 75 -14.98 2.68 -0.26
N LEU A 76 -14.51 3.69 0.49
CA LEU A 76 -13.09 4.05 0.54
C LEU A 76 -12.25 2.92 1.15
N ALA A 77 -12.69 2.33 2.26
CA ALA A 77 -12.00 1.19 2.88
C ALA A 77 -11.86 0.01 1.91
N ARG A 78 -12.96 -0.37 1.22
CA ARG A 78 -12.97 -1.41 0.18
C ARG A 78 -12.01 -1.09 -0.97
N SER A 79 -11.94 0.18 -1.37
CA SER A 79 -11.04 0.62 -2.44
C SER A 79 -9.58 0.41 -2.06
N VAL A 80 -9.20 0.74 -0.81
CA VAL A 80 -7.85 0.50 -0.29
C VAL A 80 -7.55 -0.99 -0.14
N ILE A 81 -8.51 -1.81 0.33
CA ILE A 81 -8.36 -3.28 0.40
C ILE A 81 -8.09 -3.86 -0.99
N LYS A 82 -8.90 -3.49 -2.00
CA LYS A 82 -8.71 -3.93 -3.38
C LYS A 82 -7.36 -3.49 -3.95
N LEU A 83 -6.92 -2.27 -3.63
CA LEU A 83 -5.60 -1.80 -3.99
C LEU A 83 -4.51 -2.67 -3.35
N ASN A 84 -4.58 -2.98 -2.06
CA ASN A 84 -3.62 -3.84 -1.37
C ASN A 84 -3.47 -5.22 -2.05
N VAL A 85 -4.61 -5.83 -2.41
CA VAL A 85 -4.65 -7.10 -3.16
C VAL A 85 -3.99 -6.95 -4.53
N PHE A 86 -4.38 -5.91 -5.25
CA PHE A 86 -3.85 -5.63 -6.57
C PHE A 86 -2.33 -5.40 -6.56
N LEU A 87 -1.80 -4.65 -5.59
CA LEU A 87 -0.35 -4.40 -5.46
C LEU A 87 0.45 -5.69 -5.27
N SER A 88 -0.11 -6.72 -4.61
CA SER A 88 0.54 -8.03 -4.50
C SER A 88 0.68 -8.75 -5.85
N THR A 89 -0.14 -8.42 -6.86
CA THR A 89 -0.02 -9.02 -8.20
C THR A 89 1.16 -8.48 -9.01
N LEU A 90 1.63 -7.28 -8.65
CA LEU A 90 2.78 -6.60 -9.26
C LEU A 90 4.12 -7.17 -8.80
N GLN A 91 4.09 -8.20 -7.96
CA GLN A 91 5.26 -8.93 -7.48
C GLN A 91 5.29 -10.34 -8.10
N ASP A 92 6.48 -10.87 -8.30
CA ASP A 92 6.69 -12.27 -8.70
C ASP A 92 6.67 -13.21 -7.49
N SER A 93 7.00 -14.49 -7.70
CA SER A 93 7.04 -15.50 -6.64
C SER A 93 8.14 -15.27 -5.60
N PHE A 94 9.09 -14.39 -5.86
CA PHE A 94 10.14 -13.96 -4.93
C PHE A 94 9.76 -12.67 -4.20
N GLY A 95 8.56 -12.16 -4.45
CA GLY A 95 8.14 -10.85 -3.97
C GLY A 95 8.78 -9.70 -4.72
N ILE A 96 9.57 -9.92 -5.77
CA ILE A 96 10.29 -8.90 -6.55
C ILE A 96 9.31 -8.19 -7.50
N PRO A 97 9.44 -6.87 -7.74
CA PRO A 97 8.51 -6.17 -8.61
C PRO A 97 8.66 -6.59 -10.09
N LYS A 98 7.53 -6.84 -10.75
CA LYS A 98 7.43 -7.13 -12.19
C LYS A 98 7.52 -5.85 -13.02
N ARG A 99 8.72 -5.32 -13.19
CA ARG A 99 8.97 -4.07 -13.93
C ARG A 99 8.88 -4.21 -15.45
N ASP A 100 8.76 -5.44 -15.94
CA ASP A 100 8.47 -5.77 -17.34
C ASP A 100 7.04 -5.38 -17.77
N ILE A 101 6.17 -5.02 -16.83
CA ILE A 101 4.84 -4.47 -17.11
C ILE A 101 5.00 -3.11 -17.80
N ILE A 102 4.30 -2.93 -18.93
CA ILE A 102 4.28 -1.68 -19.69
C ILE A 102 3.77 -0.54 -18.78
N ASP A 103 4.45 0.61 -18.84
CA ASP A 103 4.17 1.81 -18.06
C ASP A 103 4.21 1.60 -16.53
N TYR A 104 5.02 0.64 -16.04
CA TYR A 104 5.11 0.30 -14.62
C TYR A 104 5.28 1.52 -13.70
N ASP A 105 6.26 2.39 -13.98
CA ASP A 105 6.58 3.54 -13.11
C ASP A 105 5.43 4.56 -13.05
N ASP A 106 4.88 4.93 -14.21
CA ASP A 106 3.71 5.80 -14.33
C ASP A 106 2.50 5.20 -13.61
N PHE A 107 2.35 3.89 -13.71
CA PHE A 107 1.29 3.16 -13.07
C PHE A 107 1.43 3.18 -11.54
N ILE A 108 2.63 2.97 -10.99
CA ILE A 108 2.89 3.10 -9.55
C ILE A 108 2.62 4.53 -9.08
N ALA A 109 3.12 5.54 -9.80
CA ALA A 109 2.90 6.96 -9.47
C ALA A 109 1.40 7.30 -9.39
N LYS A 110 0.61 6.89 -10.39
CA LYS A 110 -0.86 7.10 -10.41
C LYS A 110 -1.55 6.43 -9.22
N ASN A 111 -1.10 5.26 -8.77
CA ASN A 111 -1.69 4.60 -7.61
C ASN A 111 -1.30 5.28 -6.28
N ILE A 112 -0.12 5.90 -6.19
CA ILE A 112 0.26 6.74 -5.05
C ILE A 112 -0.69 7.94 -4.95
N ASP A 113 -0.86 8.68 -6.05
CA ASP A 113 -1.74 9.86 -6.08
C ASP A 113 -3.18 9.50 -5.74
N LEU A 114 -3.68 8.38 -6.26
CA LEU A 114 -5.02 7.87 -5.97
C LEU A 114 -5.20 7.50 -4.49
N LEU A 115 -4.21 6.84 -3.89
CA LEU A 115 -4.24 6.48 -2.48
C LEU A 115 -4.27 7.73 -1.57
N GLU A 116 -3.49 8.76 -1.92
CA GLU A 116 -3.50 10.04 -1.20
C GLU A 116 -4.84 10.79 -1.36
N LEU A 117 -5.44 10.73 -2.56
CA LEU A 117 -6.78 11.26 -2.78
C LEU A 117 -7.80 10.57 -1.88
N TRP A 118 -7.81 9.23 -1.82
CA TRP A 118 -8.73 8.48 -0.95
C TRP A 118 -8.55 8.81 0.52
N ALA A 119 -7.31 8.95 1.01
CA ALA A 119 -7.07 9.40 2.38
C ALA A 119 -7.62 10.81 2.64
N SER A 120 -7.44 11.73 1.69
CA SER A 120 -7.97 13.09 1.81
C SER A 120 -9.50 13.12 1.85
N MET A 121 -10.17 12.23 1.11
CA MET A 121 -11.63 12.07 1.13
C MET A 121 -12.10 11.46 2.44
N PHE A 122 -11.42 10.41 2.92
CA PHE A 122 -11.76 9.73 4.17
C PHE A 122 -11.69 10.69 5.38
N LEU A 123 -10.68 11.57 5.41
CA LEU A 123 -10.52 12.57 6.47
C LEU A 123 -11.63 13.63 6.53
N GLN A 124 -12.37 13.83 5.44
CA GLN A 124 -13.50 14.76 5.39
C GLN A 124 -14.80 14.13 5.92
N LEU A 125 -14.83 12.81 6.13
CA LEU A 125 -15.99 12.12 6.67
C LEU A 125 -16.13 12.43 8.18
N LYS A 126 -17.30 12.93 8.55
CA LYS A 126 -17.60 13.34 9.95
C LYS A 126 -18.05 12.17 10.80
N GLU A 127 -18.79 11.24 10.22
CA GLU A 127 -19.39 10.10 10.90
C GLU A 127 -18.73 8.82 10.40
N LEU A 128 -18.05 8.13 11.31
CA LEU A 128 -17.37 6.87 11.03
C LEU A 128 -17.95 5.80 11.97
N PRO A 129 -18.22 4.58 11.46
CA PRO A 129 -18.49 3.45 12.33
C PRO A 129 -17.34 3.22 13.32
N PRO A 130 -17.60 2.66 14.51
CA PRO A 130 -16.55 2.35 15.48
C PRO A 130 -15.40 1.52 14.85
N GLY A 131 -14.16 1.94 15.10
CA GLY A 131 -12.95 1.25 14.61
C GLY A 131 -12.64 1.43 13.12
N MET A 132 -13.52 2.08 12.34
CA MET A 132 -13.30 2.31 10.91
C MET A 132 -12.07 3.19 10.64
N ASP A 133 -11.78 4.14 11.52
CA ASP A 133 -10.59 4.99 11.42
C ASP A 133 -9.30 4.18 11.59
N GLY A 134 -9.20 3.36 12.63
CA GLY A 134 -8.06 2.48 12.83
C GLY A 134 -7.90 1.46 11.70
N PHE A 135 -9.00 0.87 11.23
CA PHE A 135 -8.98 -0.07 10.12
C PHE A 135 -8.51 0.60 8.80
N PHE A 136 -9.06 1.77 8.47
CA PHE A 136 -8.66 2.49 7.27
C PHE A 136 -7.20 2.93 7.34
N ASP A 137 -6.75 3.46 8.48
CA ASP A 137 -5.37 3.88 8.71
C ASP A 137 -4.40 2.71 8.52
N PHE A 138 -4.74 1.52 9.04
CA PHE A 138 -3.97 0.29 8.85
C PHE A 138 -3.87 -0.11 7.37
N GLN A 139 -5.01 -0.22 6.67
CA GLN A 139 -5.03 -0.60 5.25
C GLN A 139 -4.31 0.41 4.36
N TYR A 140 -4.45 1.71 4.66
CA TYR A 140 -3.77 2.79 3.96
C TYR A 140 -2.26 2.73 4.17
N ALA A 141 -1.80 2.58 5.42
CA ALA A 141 -0.36 2.50 5.73
C ALA A 141 0.29 1.33 5.00
N ARG A 142 -0.39 0.18 5.00
CA ARG A 142 0.02 -1.01 4.26
C ARG A 142 0.15 -0.77 2.76
N ALA A 143 -0.87 -0.17 2.13
CA ALA A 143 -0.86 0.12 0.69
C ALA A 143 0.24 1.12 0.32
N ARG A 144 0.41 2.17 1.13
CA ARG A 144 1.42 3.20 0.95
C ARG A 144 2.83 2.61 1.02
N GLN A 145 3.09 1.77 2.02
CA GLN A 145 4.38 1.11 2.17
C GLN A 145 4.68 0.20 0.97
N ARG A 146 3.70 -0.59 0.51
CA ARG A 146 3.86 -1.43 -0.69
C ARG A 146 4.19 -0.59 -1.92
N LEU A 147 3.46 0.50 -2.15
CA LEU A 147 3.73 1.41 -3.27
C LEU A 147 5.13 2.04 -3.20
N GLN A 148 5.56 2.48 -2.02
CA GLN A 148 6.92 2.99 -1.81
C GLN A 148 7.97 1.92 -2.07
N TRP A 149 7.72 0.69 -1.62
CA TRP A 149 8.61 -0.43 -1.84
C TRP A 149 8.72 -0.77 -3.34
N LEU A 150 7.59 -0.87 -4.04
CA LEU A 150 7.49 -1.11 -5.50
C LEU A 150 8.19 -0.01 -6.32
N ALA A 151 8.04 1.26 -5.91
CA ALA A 151 8.70 2.40 -6.56
C ALA A 151 10.24 2.35 -6.40
N CYS A 152 10.72 2.00 -5.21
CA CYS A 152 12.15 2.05 -4.88
C CYS A 152 12.92 0.78 -5.26
N HIS A 153 12.30 -0.41 -5.19
CA HIS A 153 13.00 -1.68 -5.37
C HIS A 153 12.84 -2.18 -6.81
N GLY A 154 13.94 -2.65 -7.40
CA GLY A 154 14.06 -3.02 -8.82
C GLY A 154 15.00 -2.13 -9.64
N LYS A 155 15.70 -1.18 -8.99
CA LYS A 155 16.88 -0.52 -9.60
C LYS A 155 18.19 -1.26 -9.29
N ASP A 156 18.25 -1.99 -8.18
CA ASP A 156 19.40 -2.79 -7.76
C ASP A 156 18.98 -4.22 -7.41
N HIS A 157 19.08 -5.15 -8.37
CA HIS A 157 18.77 -6.58 -8.16
C HIS A 157 19.84 -7.34 -7.34
N GLY A 158 20.88 -6.65 -6.84
CA GLY A 158 22.07 -7.29 -6.28
C GLY A 158 22.12 -7.52 -4.77
N SER A 159 21.21 -6.98 -3.94
CA SER A 159 21.54 -6.81 -2.50
C SER A 159 20.52 -7.21 -1.43
N TRP A 160 19.39 -7.86 -1.75
CA TRP A 160 18.38 -8.17 -0.73
C TRP A 160 18.39 -9.64 -0.36
N ASN A 161 19.10 -9.94 0.73
CA ASN A 161 18.98 -11.19 1.47
C ASN A 161 17.91 -11.04 2.59
N ALA A 162 17.58 -12.15 3.27
CA ALA A 162 16.60 -12.21 4.34
C ALA A 162 16.79 -11.15 5.45
N ALA A 163 18.03 -10.74 5.74
CA ALA A 163 18.33 -9.71 6.73
C ALA A 163 17.79 -8.33 6.31
N THR A 164 17.77 -8.05 5.02
CA THR A 164 17.30 -6.77 4.50
C THR A 164 15.76 -6.70 4.55
N ILE A 165 15.09 -7.81 4.25
CA ILE A 165 13.63 -7.98 4.40
C ILE A 165 13.22 -7.83 5.88
N SER A 166 13.92 -8.49 6.80
CA SER A 166 13.69 -8.38 8.24
C SER A 166 13.88 -6.94 8.74
N THR A 167 14.92 -6.24 8.29
CA THR A 167 15.16 -4.83 8.66
C THR A 167 14.04 -3.91 8.16
N ALA A 168 13.50 -4.17 6.97
CA ALA A 168 12.37 -3.42 6.44
C ALA A 168 11.09 -3.70 7.25
N ALA A 169 10.84 -4.94 7.64
CA ALA A 169 9.73 -5.33 8.50
C ALA A 169 9.82 -4.68 9.89
N ASP A 170 11.00 -4.62 10.49
CA ASP A 170 11.21 -3.98 11.79
C ASP A 170 10.96 -2.47 11.75
N ARG A 171 11.41 -1.79 10.69
CA ARG A 171 11.13 -0.35 10.52
C ARG A 171 9.63 -0.08 10.42
N VAL A 172 8.88 -1.01 9.87
CA VAL A 172 7.43 -0.92 9.68
C VAL A 172 6.71 -1.18 10.99
N TYR A 173 7.14 -2.21 11.72
CA TYR A 173 6.65 -2.47 13.07
C TYR A 173 6.88 -1.26 13.98
N LEU A 174 8.09 -0.67 13.97
CA LEU A 174 8.41 0.52 14.75
C LEU A 174 7.58 1.73 14.33
N TYR A 175 7.36 1.93 13.02
CA TYR A 175 6.50 3.00 12.53
C TYR A 175 5.04 2.80 12.99
N TYR A 176 4.51 1.58 12.90
CA TYR A 176 3.16 1.24 13.34
C TYR A 176 3.00 1.40 14.85
N LYS A 177 3.95 0.85 15.62
CA LYS A 177 4.04 1.02 17.06
C LYS A 177 4.05 2.50 17.44
N SER A 178 4.79 3.34 16.71
CA SER A 178 4.78 4.79 16.94
C SER A 178 3.42 5.46 16.66
N ILE A 179 2.64 4.96 15.69
CA ILE A 179 1.30 5.51 15.39
C ILE A 179 0.32 5.13 16.50
N VAL A 180 0.36 3.87 16.92
CA VAL A 180 -0.52 3.32 17.96
C VAL A 180 -0.19 3.92 19.33
N GLU A 181 1.09 3.92 19.73
CA GLU A 181 1.52 4.41 21.05
C GLU A 181 1.41 5.93 21.19
N ASN A 182 1.66 6.69 20.13
CA ASN A 182 1.53 8.15 20.18
C ASN A 182 0.09 8.65 19.91
N GLY A 183 -0.87 7.74 19.70
CA GLY A 183 -2.27 8.07 19.40
C GLY A 183 -2.43 9.05 18.24
N GLN A 184 -1.48 9.06 17.30
CA GLN A 184 -1.49 9.98 16.16
C GLN A 184 -2.34 9.38 15.05
N SER A 185 -3.66 9.46 15.22
CA SER A 185 -4.63 9.30 14.13
C SER A 185 -4.17 10.12 12.91
N LEU A 186 -4.36 9.60 11.70
CA LEU A 186 -4.12 10.30 10.44
C LEU A 186 -4.70 11.74 10.44
N LYS A 187 -5.78 11.97 11.20
CA LYS A 187 -6.38 13.30 11.45
C LYS A 187 -5.38 14.33 12.01
N ARG A 188 -4.43 13.95 12.88
CA ARG A 188 -3.43 14.88 13.45
C ARG A 188 -2.33 15.21 12.45
N LYS A 189 -1.80 14.23 11.70
CA LYS A 189 -0.76 14.45 10.67
C LYS A 189 -1.27 15.34 9.53
N PHE A 190 -2.48 15.10 9.04
CA PHE A 190 -3.05 15.94 7.98
C PHE A 190 -3.43 17.35 8.45
N LYS A 191 -3.89 17.52 9.70
CA LYS A 191 -4.08 18.88 10.26
C LYS A 191 -2.78 19.68 10.28
N GLY A 192 -1.64 19.05 10.60
CA GLY A 192 -0.32 19.70 10.53
C GLY A 192 0.11 20.04 9.10
N SER A 193 -0.02 19.09 8.17
CA SER A 193 0.36 19.28 6.76
C SER A 193 -0.49 20.32 6.03
N LEU A 194 -1.81 20.35 6.27
CA LEU A 194 -2.72 21.35 5.69
C LEU A 194 -2.48 22.75 6.27
N ARG A 195 -2.05 22.88 7.54
CA ARG A 195 -1.63 24.17 8.12
C ARG A 195 -0.37 24.70 7.43
N GLY A 196 0.64 23.85 7.24
CA GLY A 196 1.88 24.21 6.54
C GLY A 196 1.66 24.61 5.07
N LYS A 197 0.75 23.95 4.34
CA LYS A 197 0.39 24.35 2.97
C LYS A 197 -0.40 25.67 2.90
N LYS A 198 -1.22 26.01 3.91
CA LYS A 198 -1.91 27.32 3.99
C LYS A 198 -0.93 28.46 4.29
N GLU A 199 0.04 28.26 5.18
CA GLU A 199 1.08 29.27 5.47
C GLU A 199 2.00 29.52 4.27
N ASN A 200 2.33 28.49 3.50
CA ASN A 200 3.13 28.67 2.28
C ASN A 200 2.35 29.30 1.11
N ARG A 201 1.02 29.10 1.00
CA ARG A 201 0.19 29.85 0.03
C ARG A 201 0.00 31.32 0.41
N ALA A 202 -0.02 31.66 1.70
CA ALA A 202 -0.09 33.05 2.14
C ALA A 202 1.21 33.83 1.84
N ARG A 203 2.36 33.16 1.80
CA ARG A 203 3.65 33.79 1.44
C ARG A 203 3.86 34.00 -0.06
N ASN A 204 3.23 33.20 -0.91
CA ASN A 204 3.42 33.26 -2.37
C ASN A 204 2.37 34.09 -3.13
N ASN A 205 1.50 34.82 -2.42
CA ASN A 205 0.53 35.72 -3.05
C ASN A 205 1.07 37.16 -3.19
N ARG A 206 2.33 37.30 -3.60
CA ARG A 206 2.86 38.58 -4.11
C ARG A 206 2.63 38.61 -5.63
N ASN A 207 1.84 39.59 -6.03
CA ASN A 207 1.38 39.83 -7.39
C ASN A 207 2.58 39.91 -8.38
N PRO A 208 2.69 39.04 -9.41
CA PRO A 208 3.83 39.04 -10.33
C PRO A 208 3.89 40.27 -11.26
N TRP A 209 2.88 41.14 -11.22
CA TRP A 209 2.71 42.24 -12.19
C TRP A 209 3.18 43.62 -11.70
N GLN A 210 3.91 43.72 -10.58
CA GLN A 210 4.38 45.02 -10.05
C GLN A 210 5.89 45.30 -10.17
N ILE A 211 6.67 44.48 -10.89
CA ILE A 211 8.11 44.75 -11.10
C ILE A 211 8.41 44.79 -12.60
N SER A 212 7.96 45.83 -13.29
CA SER A 212 8.40 46.15 -14.67
C SER A 212 8.13 47.62 -15.01
N ARG A 213 8.63 48.55 -14.19
CA ARG A 213 8.84 49.96 -14.58
C ARG A 213 9.98 50.51 -13.74
N LEU A 214 11.20 50.43 -14.26
CA LEU A 214 12.37 51.27 -13.92
C LEU A 214 13.59 50.65 -14.62
N CYS A 215 13.74 50.92 -15.92
CA CYS A 215 15.01 50.87 -16.66
C CYS A 215 14.72 51.22 -18.12
N TYR A 216 14.46 52.49 -18.43
CA TYR A 216 14.72 53.09 -19.74
C TYR A 216 14.64 54.61 -19.58
N LEU A 217 15.77 55.22 -19.23
CA LEU A 217 16.09 56.64 -19.46
C LEU A 217 17.56 56.82 -19.08
N LYS A 218 18.44 56.55 -20.04
CA LYS A 218 19.76 57.19 -20.14
C LYS A 218 20.33 57.00 -21.55
N ARG A 219 20.53 58.16 -22.18
CA ARG A 219 21.11 58.47 -23.49
C ARG A 219 20.16 58.44 -24.66
#